data_AF-A0A1H0RQ22-F1
#
_entry.id   AF-A0A1H0RQ22-F1
#
_cell.length_a   1.000
_cell.length_b   1.000
_cell.length_c   1.000
_cell.angle_alpha   90.00
_cell.angle_beta   90.00
_cell.angle_gamma   90.00
#
_symmetry.space_group_name_H-M   'P 1'
#
loop_
_entity.id
_entity.type
_entity.pdbx_description
1 polymer ?
#
loop_
_entity_poly.entity_id
_entity_poly.type
_entity_poly.pdbx_seq_one_letter_code
_entity_poly.pdbx_strand_id
1 'polypeptide(L)'
;MNMYNESQLVTDYNDVIINMKQFNRDLLEQLEIKEQLPQFMHWYYIPHLNLFGPSKFIGYKQMEAELYERIKKRPSVETKRVLTEWFYPVQSETVEELILRDQLRSLLNLCEKKPRANAVFHLPKNTILLVPDRLTNYRTNKK
;
A
#
# COMPACT_ATOMS: atom_id res chain seq x y z
N MET A 1 11.70 -12.07 23.24
CA MET A 1 11.38 -11.00 22.27
C MET A 1 11.67 -9.66 22.96
N ASN A 2 12.59 -8.84 22.43
CA ASN A 2 12.98 -7.58 23.07
C ASN A 2 11.95 -6.47 22.75
N MET A 3 11.36 -5.84 23.76
CA MET A 3 10.32 -4.80 23.66
C MET A 3 10.74 -3.52 22.90
N TYR A 4 12.00 -3.40 22.48
CA TYR A 4 12.57 -2.17 21.91
C TYR A 4 12.40 -2.00 20.38
N ASN A 5 11.96 -3.03 19.64
CA ASN A 5 11.92 -2.97 18.17
C ASN A 5 10.54 -2.69 17.56
N GLU A 6 9.47 -2.63 18.37
CA GLU A 6 8.08 -2.60 17.86
C GLU A 6 7.71 -1.34 17.06
N SER A 7 8.59 -0.34 16.98
CA SER A 7 8.34 0.89 16.23
C SER A 7 9.57 1.48 15.54
N GLN A 8 10.57 0.66 15.27
CA GLN A 8 11.69 1.15 14.46
C GLN A 8 11.23 1.35 13.01
N LEU A 9 11.41 2.55 12.46
CA LEU A 9 11.13 2.82 11.05
C LEU A 9 12.11 2.05 10.16
N VAL A 10 11.64 1.65 8.98
CA VAL A 10 12.52 1.10 7.93
C VAL A 10 13.60 2.12 7.56
N THR A 11 14.79 1.63 7.24
CA THR A 11 15.93 2.46 6.81
C THR A 11 16.46 2.04 5.45
N ASP A 12 15.93 0.96 4.89
CA ASP A 12 16.34 0.37 3.62
C ASP A 12 15.11 -0.02 2.81
N TYR A 13 15.21 0.11 1.48
CA TYR A 13 14.11 -0.24 0.58
C TYR A 13 13.78 -1.75 0.61
N ASN A 14 14.75 -2.61 0.90
CA ASN A 14 14.53 -4.04 1.04
C ASN A 14 13.62 -4.36 2.23
N ASP A 15 13.69 -3.61 3.34
CA ASP A 15 12.75 -3.78 4.46
C ASP A 15 11.31 -3.53 3.98
N VAL A 16 11.10 -2.49 3.16
CA VAL A 16 9.80 -2.18 2.55
C VAL A 16 9.32 -3.33 1.68
N ILE A 17 10.19 -3.89 0.83
CA ILE A 17 9.87 -5.04 -0.03
C ILE A 17 9.50 -6.27 0.81
N ILE A 18 10.27 -6.57 1.86
CA ILE A 18 10.04 -7.71 2.76
C ILE A 18 8.69 -7.56 3.44
N ASN A 19 8.41 -6.40 4.03
CA ASN A 19 7.14 -6.11 4.69
C ASN A 19 5.96 -6.14 3.71
N MET A 20 6.15 -5.67 2.48
CA MET A 20 5.09 -5.72 1.46
C MET A 20 4.77 -7.17 1.06
N LYS A 21 5.78 -8.04 0.92
CA LYS A 21 5.57 -9.47 0.71
C LYS A 21 4.86 -10.12 1.90
N GLN A 22 5.26 -9.77 3.12
CA GLN A 22 4.63 -10.28 4.34
C GLN A 22 3.16 -9.86 4.42
N PHE A 23 2.84 -8.59 4.17
CA PHE A 23 1.47 -8.09 4.13
C PHE A 23 0.60 -8.89 3.15
N ASN A 24 1.09 -9.22 1.96
CA ASN A 24 0.30 -9.96 0.96
C ASN A 24 0.11 -11.44 1.33
N ARG A 25 1.01 -12.04 2.12
CA ARG A 25 0.75 -13.35 2.77
C ARG A 25 -0.31 -13.21 3.86
N ASP A 26 -0.10 -12.27 4.78
CA ASP A 26 -0.99 -12.05 5.92
C ASP A 26 -2.41 -11.68 5.48
N LEU A 27 -2.54 -10.96 4.35
CA LEU A 27 -3.82 -10.62 3.75
C LEU A 27 -4.67 -11.85 3.42
N LEU A 28 -4.06 -12.97 3.05
CA LEU A 28 -4.76 -14.21 2.70
C LEU A 28 -5.01 -15.07 3.95
N GLU A 29 -4.09 -15.06 4.90
CA GLU A 29 -4.04 -16.02 6.00
C GLU A 29 -4.60 -15.48 7.32
N GLN A 30 -4.51 -14.18 7.58
CA GLN A 30 -4.77 -13.58 8.90
C GLN A 30 -6.05 -12.73 8.90
N LEU A 31 -6.98 -13.03 9.82
CA LEU A 31 -8.27 -12.33 9.90
C LEU A 31 -8.07 -10.88 10.35
N GLU A 32 -7.14 -10.65 11.28
CA GLU A 32 -6.84 -9.37 11.88
C GLU A 32 -6.50 -8.35 10.79
N ILE A 33 -5.64 -8.69 9.84
CA ILE A 33 -5.27 -7.79 8.74
C ILE A 33 -6.46 -7.50 7.82
N LYS A 34 -7.29 -8.50 7.52
CA LYS A 34 -8.51 -8.33 6.70
C LYS A 34 -9.48 -7.31 7.32
N GLU A 35 -9.59 -7.29 8.64
CA GLU A 35 -10.45 -6.33 9.35
C GLU A 35 -9.92 -4.89 9.32
N GLN A 36 -8.61 -4.71 9.16
CA GLN A 36 -7.99 -3.38 9.11
C GLN A 36 -8.03 -2.75 7.71
N LEU A 37 -8.29 -3.53 6.66
CA LEU A 37 -8.28 -3.07 5.25
C LEU A 37 -9.10 -1.79 5.00
N PRO A 38 -10.34 -1.63 5.54
CA PRO A 38 -11.13 -0.43 5.32
C PRO A 38 -10.51 0.84 5.92
N GLN A 39 -9.56 0.71 6.84
CA GLN A 39 -8.93 1.85 7.51
C GLN A 39 -7.76 2.44 6.70
N PHE A 40 -7.13 1.64 5.84
CA PHE A 40 -5.95 2.06 5.08
C PHE A 40 -6.28 3.09 3.99
N MET A 41 -5.71 4.28 4.15
CA MET A 41 -5.85 5.38 3.18
C MET A 41 -4.66 5.45 2.21
N HIS A 42 -3.43 5.24 2.69
CA HIS A 42 -2.22 5.37 1.88
C HIS A 42 -1.72 3.99 1.45
N TRP A 43 -1.74 3.74 0.15
CA TRP A 43 -1.35 2.49 -0.48
C TRP A 43 -0.12 2.69 -1.37
N TYR A 44 0.85 1.80 -1.24
CA TYR A 44 2.11 1.82 -1.98
C TYR A 44 2.14 0.59 -2.87
N TYR A 45 2.49 0.78 -4.14
CA TYR A 45 2.49 -0.28 -5.13
C TYR A 45 3.88 -0.45 -5.74
N ILE A 46 4.37 -1.68 -5.84
CA ILE A 46 5.64 -2.00 -6.51
C ILE A 46 5.34 -2.82 -7.78
N PRO A 47 5.44 -2.23 -9.00
CA PRO A 47 4.93 -2.90 -10.20
C PRO A 47 5.63 -4.19 -10.57
N HIS A 48 6.96 -4.26 -10.43
CA HIS A 48 7.71 -5.47 -10.77
C HIS A 48 7.43 -6.64 -9.83
N LEU A 49 6.85 -6.37 -8.65
CA LEU A 49 6.35 -7.39 -7.72
C LEU A 49 4.84 -7.62 -7.87
N ASN A 50 4.13 -6.66 -8.47
CA ASN A 50 2.67 -6.57 -8.50
C ASN A 50 2.04 -6.67 -7.09
N LEU A 51 2.62 -5.97 -6.11
CA LEU A 51 2.17 -6.01 -4.72
C LEU A 51 1.77 -4.63 -4.23
N PHE A 52 0.74 -4.60 -3.39
CA PHE A 52 0.33 -3.42 -2.61
C PHE A 52 0.74 -3.57 -1.15
N GLY A 53 1.02 -2.45 -0.49
CA GLY A 53 1.23 -2.41 0.95
C GLY A 53 0.74 -1.09 1.56
N PRO A 54 0.05 -1.11 2.71
CA PRO A 54 -0.37 0.11 3.39
C PRO A 54 0.80 0.75 4.16
N SER A 55 0.81 2.08 4.24
CA SER A 55 1.94 2.86 4.79
C SER A 55 2.45 2.38 6.14
N LYS A 56 1.54 2.08 7.07
CA LYS A 56 1.89 1.68 8.44
C LYS A 56 2.52 0.29 8.47
N PHE A 57 2.11 -0.61 7.58
CA PHE A 57 2.62 -1.96 7.58
C PHE A 57 4.03 -2.01 6.97
N ILE A 58 4.25 -1.27 5.88
CA ILE A 58 5.55 -1.32 5.19
C ILE A 58 6.60 -0.37 5.75
N GLY A 59 6.20 0.60 6.58
CA GLY A 59 7.08 1.67 7.07
C GLY A 59 7.80 1.40 8.40
N TYR A 60 7.46 0.32 9.11
CA TYR A 60 8.20 -0.13 10.30
C TYR A 60 8.94 -1.43 10.01
N LYS A 61 10.07 -1.68 10.67
CA LYS A 61 10.86 -2.90 10.48
C LYS A 61 10.11 -4.14 10.96
N GLN A 62 10.35 -5.25 10.25
CA GLN A 62 9.89 -6.60 10.64
C GLN A 62 8.38 -6.66 10.91
N MET A 63 7.59 -6.05 10.04
CA MET A 63 6.14 -6.00 10.24
C MET A 63 5.48 -7.32 9.87
N GLU A 64 4.64 -7.79 10.78
CA GLU A 64 3.72 -8.92 10.61
C GLU A 64 2.38 -8.61 11.29
N ALA A 65 1.36 -9.41 11.02
CA ALA A 65 0.00 -9.20 11.55
C ALA A 65 -0.05 -8.97 13.07
N GLU A 66 0.64 -9.80 13.86
CA GLU A 66 0.66 -9.72 15.32
C GLU A 66 1.28 -8.40 15.83
N LEU A 67 2.32 -7.92 15.15
CA LEU A 67 2.96 -6.65 15.50
C LEU A 67 2.07 -5.47 15.11
N TYR A 68 1.45 -5.55 13.93
CA TYR A 68 0.55 -4.52 13.44
C TYR A 68 -0.58 -4.24 14.43
N GLU A 69 -1.17 -5.29 15.01
CA GLU A 69 -2.24 -5.19 16.00
C GLU A 69 -1.87 -4.36 17.23
N ARG A 70 -0.60 -4.43 17.66
CA ARG A 70 -0.08 -3.67 18.81
C ARG A 70 0.07 -2.18 18.49
N ILE A 71 0.38 -1.85 17.24
CA ILE A 71 0.69 -0.47 16.83
C ILE A 71 -0.41 0.21 16.01
N LYS A 72 -1.51 -0.49 15.67
CA LYS A 72 -2.55 0.00 14.76
C LYS A 72 -3.16 1.33 15.18
N LYS A 73 -3.19 1.64 16.48
CA LYS A 73 -3.70 2.91 17.02
C LYS A 73 -2.72 4.09 16.86
N ARG A 74 -1.45 3.86 16.52
CA ARG A 74 -0.45 4.93 16.37
C ARG A 74 -0.70 5.74 15.08
N PRO A 75 -0.37 7.04 15.05
CA PRO A 75 -0.48 7.83 13.82
C PRO A 75 0.45 7.31 12.72
N SER A 76 -0.02 7.28 11.47
CA SER A 76 0.80 6.87 10.30
C SER A 76 1.70 8.00 9.76
N VAL A 77 1.95 9.06 10.53
CA VAL A 77 2.67 10.26 10.03
C VAL A 77 4.14 9.94 9.78
N GLU A 78 4.77 9.23 10.71
CA GLU A 78 6.18 8.86 10.65
C GLU A 78 6.49 7.92 9.48
N THR A 79 5.66 6.89 9.29
CA THR A 79 5.83 5.93 8.19
C THR A 79 5.66 6.59 6.83
N LYS A 80 4.73 7.54 6.68
CA LYS A 80 4.62 8.31 5.43
C LYS A 80 5.87 9.13 5.17
N ARG A 81 6.43 9.76 6.20
CA ARG A 81 7.64 10.59 6.06
C ARG A 81 8.84 9.77 5.58
N VAL A 82 9.07 8.58 6.13
CA VAL A 82 10.21 7.75 5.68
C VAL A 82 9.98 7.18 4.27
N LEU A 83 8.74 6.81 3.94
CA LEU A 83 8.43 6.23 2.63
C LEU A 83 8.54 7.24 1.47
N THR A 84 8.52 8.56 1.74
CA THR A 84 8.77 9.56 0.68
C THR A 84 10.20 9.52 0.15
N GLU A 85 11.13 8.81 0.80
CA GLU A 85 12.47 8.59 0.27
C GLU A 85 12.40 7.80 -1.04
N TRP A 86 11.57 6.76 -1.09
CA TRP A 86 11.50 5.83 -2.22
C TRP A 86 10.29 6.04 -3.12
N PHE A 87 9.20 6.63 -2.61
CA PHE A 87 7.94 6.74 -3.33
C PHE A 87 7.51 8.20 -3.56
N TYR A 88 6.65 8.39 -4.55
CA TYR A 88 5.92 9.62 -4.81
C TYR A 88 4.41 9.36 -4.86
N PRO A 89 3.58 10.34 -4.43
CA PRO A 89 2.14 10.22 -4.54
C PRO A 89 1.69 10.32 -6.00
N VAL A 90 0.78 9.44 -6.40
CA VAL A 90 0.09 9.51 -7.69
C VAL A 90 -1.01 10.57 -7.59
N GLN A 91 -1.09 11.45 -8.58
CA GLN A 91 -2.11 12.48 -8.65
C GLN A 91 -3.50 11.85 -8.86
N SER A 92 -4.50 12.35 -8.12
CA SER A 92 -5.89 11.92 -8.27
C SER A 92 -6.43 12.18 -9.68
N GLU A 93 -7.38 11.35 -10.11
CA GLU A 93 -8.04 11.47 -11.43
C GLU A 93 -7.11 11.30 -12.64
N THR A 94 -5.91 10.74 -12.42
CA THR A 94 -5.02 10.31 -13.51
C THR A 94 -5.33 8.88 -13.94
N VAL A 95 -4.89 8.49 -15.14
CA VAL A 95 -5.08 7.13 -15.64
C VAL A 95 -4.32 6.13 -14.75
N GLU A 96 -3.14 6.51 -14.28
CA GLU A 96 -2.34 5.74 -13.33
C GLU A 96 -3.11 5.47 -12.03
N GLU A 97 -3.77 6.49 -11.47
CA GLU A 97 -4.58 6.34 -10.27
C GLU A 97 -5.75 5.37 -10.48
N LEU A 98 -6.45 5.49 -11.60
CA LEU A 98 -7.57 4.61 -11.94
C LEU A 98 -7.13 3.15 -12.10
N ILE A 99 -5.96 2.91 -12.72
CA ILE A 99 -5.37 1.57 -12.84
C ILE A 99 -5.07 0.99 -11.47
N LEU A 100 -4.36 1.74 -10.62
CA LEU A 100 -3.98 1.26 -9.30
C LEU A 100 -5.20 1.01 -8.41
N ARG A 101 -6.23 1.85 -8.54
CA ARG A 101 -7.51 1.68 -7.85
C ARG A 101 -8.24 0.41 -8.28
N ASP A 102 -8.27 0.12 -9.58
CA ASP A 102 -8.87 -1.11 -10.09
C ASP A 102 -8.10 -2.35 -9.64
N GLN A 103 -6.76 -2.31 -9.71
CA GLN A 103 -5.90 -3.39 -9.22
C GLN A 103 -6.07 -3.63 -7.72
N LEU A 104 -6.07 -2.58 -6.90
CA LEU A 104 -6.30 -2.69 -5.47
C LEU A 104 -7.72 -3.21 -5.18
N ARG A 105 -8.73 -2.78 -5.94
CA ARG A 105 -10.11 -3.29 -5.80
C ARG A 105 -10.14 -4.80 -6.05
N SER A 106 -9.50 -5.27 -7.12
CA SER A 106 -9.40 -6.71 -7.42
C SER A 106 -8.69 -7.48 -6.30
N LEU A 107 -7.60 -6.94 -5.74
CA LEU A 107 -6.91 -7.53 -4.59
C LEU A 107 -7.81 -7.61 -3.34
N LEU A 108 -8.47 -6.52 -2.97
CA LEU A 108 -9.28 -6.47 -1.75
C LEU A 108 -10.59 -7.24 -1.86
N ASN A 109 -11.11 -7.46 -3.07
CA ASN A 109 -12.27 -8.32 -3.31
C ASN A 109 -12.00 -9.76 -2.88
N LEU A 110 -10.75 -10.24 -2.86
CA LEU A 110 -10.38 -11.56 -2.33
C LEU A 110 -10.72 -11.70 -0.83
N CYS A 111 -10.88 -10.57 -0.13
CA CYS A 111 -11.25 -10.52 1.28
C CYS A 111 -12.65 -9.90 1.48
N GLU A 112 -13.45 -9.78 0.42
CA GLU A 112 -14.76 -9.11 0.41
C GLU A 112 -14.71 -7.67 0.92
N LYS A 113 -13.57 -6.98 0.75
CA LYS A 113 -13.36 -5.58 1.13
C LYS A 113 -13.23 -4.69 -0.11
N LYS A 114 -13.33 -3.38 0.13
CA LYS A 114 -13.17 -2.34 -0.90
C LYS A 114 -12.14 -1.31 -0.46
N PRO A 115 -11.41 -0.70 -1.40
CA PRO A 115 -10.56 0.45 -1.10
C PRO A 115 -11.40 1.60 -0.57
N ARG A 116 -10.81 2.45 0.26
CA ARG A 116 -11.44 3.72 0.65
C ARG A 116 -11.66 4.60 -0.59
N ALA A 117 -12.76 5.34 -0.61
CA ALA A 117 -13.02 6.32 -1.66
C ALA A 117 -11.87 7.33 -1.77
N ASN A 118 -11.34 7.79 -0.64
CA ASN A 118 -10.21 8.70 -0.54
C ASN A 118 -8.84 8.00 -0.45
N ALA A 119 -8.71 6.77 -0.96
CA ALA A 119 -7.42 6.09 -1.05
C ALA A 119 -6.43 6.92 -1.89
N VAL A 120 -5.19 7.00 -1.42
CA VAL A 120 -4.06 7.68 -2.08
C VAL A 120 -3.01 6.65 -2.43
N PHE A 121 -2.58 6.65 -3.69
CA PHE A 121 -1.62 5.70 -4.22
C PHE A 121 -0.23 6.29 -4.32
N HIS A 122 0.79 5.45 -4.17
CA HIS A 122 2.20 5.82 -4.18
C HIS A 122 2.99 4.83 -5.04
N LEU A 123 3.90 5.35 -5.87
CA LEU A 123 4.77 4.57 -6.76
C LEU A 123 6.24 4.86 -6.49
N PRO A 124 7.16 3.91 -6.72
CA PRO A 124 8.59 4.17 -6.56
C PRO A 124 9.06 5.23 -7.55
N LYS A 125 9.93 6.16 -7.13
CA LYS A 125 10.37 7.34 -7.93
C LYS A 125 10.97 7.03 -9.30
N ASN A 126 11.45 5.81 -9.52
CA ASN A 126 12.06 5.38 -10.79
C ASN A 126 11.17 4.37 -11.53
N THR A 127 9.85 4.53 -11.44
CA THR A 127 8.87 3.61 -12.01
C THR A 127 8.21 4.22 -13.24
N ILE A 128 8.11 3.43 -14.31
CA ILE A 128 7.22 3.70 -15.44
C ILE A 128 6.09 2.68 -15.38
N LEU A 129 4.86 3.14 -15.17
CA LEU A 129 3.67 2.29 -15.33
C LEU A 129 3.39 2.15 -16.83
N LEU A 130 3.38 0.92 -17.32
CA LEU A 130 2.88 0.63 -18.65
C LEU A 130 1.35 0.68 -18.62
N VAL A 131 0.78 1.70 -19.25
CA VAL A 131 -0.67 1.84 -19.41
C VAL A 131 -1.08 1.05 -20.67
N PRO A 132 -1.92 0.01 -20.56
CA PRO A 132 -2.44 -0.67 -21.74
C PRO A 132 -3.29 0.31 -22.58
N ASP A 133 -3.10 0.32 -23.90
CA ASP A 133 -3.76 1.25 -24.84
C ASP A 133 -5.29 1.35 -24.66
N ARG A 134 -5.93 0.29 -24.19
CA ARG A 134 -7.39 0.21 -23.96
C ARG A 134 -7.92 1.18 -22.89
N LEU A 135 -7.06 1.76 -22.06
CA LEU A 135 -7.44 2.72 -21.02
C LEU A 135 -7.27 4.20 -21.43
N THR A 136 -6.77 4.48 -22.65
CA THR A 136 -6.64 5.87 -23.14
C THR A 136 -7.99 6.54 -23.43
N ASN A 137 -9.07 5.77 -23.56
CA ASN A 137 -10.42 6.24 -23.87
C ASN A 137 -11.17 6.91 -22.70
N TYR A 138 -10.61 6.94 -21.49
CA TYR A 138 -11.21 7.64 -20.35
C TYR A 138 -11.13 9.19 -20.46
N ARG A 139 -10.39 9.73 -21.43
CA ARG A 139 -10.23 11.18 -21.63
C ARG A 139 -11.40 11.88 -22.35
N THR A 140 -12.35 11.16 -22.95
CA THR A 140 -13.32 11.79 -23.88
C THR A 140 -14.75 11.95 -23.38
N ASN A 141 -15.10 11.49 -22.17
CA ASN A 141 -16.47 11.62 -21.65
C ASN A 141 -16.57 12.62 -20.49
N LYS A 142 -16.30 13.89 -20.79
CA LYS A 142 -16.88 15.05 -20.10
C LYS A 142 -17.43 15.99 -21.19
N LYS A 143 -18.70 15.81 -21.54
CA LYS A 143 -19.56 16.84 -22.12
C LYS A 143 -20.63 17.15 -21.10
#